data_AF-A0A455UHQ4-F1
#
_entry.id   AF-A0A455UHQ4-F1
#
_cell.length_a   1.000
_cell.length_b   1.000
_cell.length_c   1.000
_cell.angle_alpha   90.00
_cell.angle_beta   90.00
_cell.angle_gamma   90.00
#
_symmetry.space_group_name_H-M   'P 1'
#
loop_
_entity.id
_entity.type
_entity.pdbx_description
1 polymer ?
#
loop_
_entity_poly.entity_id
_entity_poly.type
_entity_poly.pdbx_seq_one_letter_code
_entity_poly.pdbx_strand_id
1 'polypeptide(L)'
;MSSTFAEFDRVLGGGLVPGSAVLLGGNPGAGKSTLLLQTACKLAQQRRILYVTGEESLSQVAMRAHRLQLPTNGLKMLAETSVETILAVSEREKPEILVIDSIQTMHLEDISSAPGGVAQVRESAAALTRFAKKTNTVLLLVGHVTKDGTLAGPKVLEHMIDASLLLEGGADSRFRTLRGQKNRFGAVNELGVFAMLEQGLKEVKNPSAIFLSRQEEQAPGSLVMVVWEGTRPILVEVQALVDESALGNPRRVAVGVDQNRLAMLLAVLNRHGGLFTGDQDVFLNVVGGVKVL
;
A
#
# COMPACT_ATOMS: atom_id res chain seq x y z
N MET A 1 -10.62 13.37 9.55
CA MET A 1 -11.04 12.46 10.64
C MET A 1 -10.07 11.29 10.68
N SER A 2 -9.74 10.75 11.87
CA SER A 2 -8.81 9.61 11.95
C SER A 2 -9.43 8.35 11.33
N SER A 3 -8.60 7.50 10.72
CA SER A 3 -8.93 6.14 10.26
C SER A 3 -8.76 5.08 11.36
N THR A 4 -8.41 5.49 12.60
CA THR A 4 -8.00 4.64 13.74
C THR A 4 -6.66 3.93 13.61
N PHE A 5 -5.97 4.16 12.49
CA PHE A 5 -4.62 3.68 12.21
C PHE A 5 -3.73 4.89 11.93
N ALA A 6 -2.74 5.14 12.79
CA ALA A 6 -1.84 6.29 12.68
C ALA A 6 -0.97 6.27 11.40
N GLU A 7 -0.50 5.11 10.96
CA GLU A 7 0.25 4.90 9.72
C GLU A 7 -0.65 5.10 8.49
N PHE A 8 -1.93 4.72 8.57
CA PHE A 8 -2.88 4.99 7.49
C PHE A 8 -3.21 6.49 7.43
N ASP A 9 -3.45 7.13 8.57
CA ASP A 9 -3.66 8.57 8.67
C ASP A 9 -2.47 9.37 8.15
N ARG A 10 -1.24 8.95 8.48
CA ARG A 10 -0.01 9.54 7.96
C ARG A 10 0.01 9.55 6.44
N VAL A 11 -0.22 8.38 5.82
CA VAL A 11 -0.20 8.25 4.36
C VAL A 11 -1.32 9.08 3.70
N LEU A 12 -2.45 9.22 4.39
CA LEU A 12 -3.56 10.08 3.96
C LEU A 12 -3.31 11.59 4.17
N GLY A 13 -2.25 11.99 4.87
CA GLY A 13 -1.98 13.41 5.17
C GLY A 13 -2.66 13.92 6.44
N GLY A 14 -2.89 13.06 7.42
CA GLY A 14 -3.53 13.38 8.70
C GLY A 14 -4.90 12.73 8.90
N GLY A 15 -5.36 11.92 7.94
CA GLY A 15 -6.58 11.12 8.04
C GLY A 15 -7.55 11.30 6.88
N LEU A 16 -8.75 10.75 7.05
CA LEU A 16 -9.83 10.75 6.07
C LEU A 16 -10.46 12.15 5.93
N VAL A 17 -10.56 12.66 4.72
CA VAL A 17 -11.13 13.99 4.43
C VAL A 17 -12.59 13.83 3.95
N PRO A 18 -13.58 14.48 4.60
CA PRO A 18 -14.97 14.48 4.13
C PRO A 18 -15.09 14.92 2.66
N GLY A 19 -15.97 14.26 1.91
CA GLY A 19 -16.19 14.54 0.48
C GLY A 19 -15.02 14.16 -0.44
N SER A 20 -14.05 13.40 0.05
CA SER A 20 -12.92 12.92 -0.75
C SER A 20 -13.12 11.52 -1.29
N ALA A 21 -12.44 11.22 -2.40
CA ALA A 21 -12.31 9.86 -2.93
C ALA A 21 -10.86 9.36 -2.82
N VAL A 22 -10.67 8.23 -2.15
CA VAL A 22 -9.39 7.55 -1.94
C VAL A 22 -9.40 6.19 -2.62
N LEU A 23 -8.40 5.91 -3.45
CA LEU A 23 -8.18 4.59 -4.05
C LEU A 23 -7.10 3.85 -3.27
N LEU A 24 -7.41 2.63 -2.82
CA LEU A 24 -6.45 1.67 -2.29
C LEU A 24 -6.14 0.61 -3.35
N GLY A 25 -5.03 0.81 -4.03
CA GLY A 25 -4.45 -0.11 -4.99
C GLY A 25 -3.58 -1.20 -4.34
N GLY A 26 -3.34 -2.28 -5.07
CA GLY A 26 -2.35 -3.30 -4.69
C GLY A 26 -2.64 -4.67 -5.32
N ASN A 27 -1.62 -5.53 -5.32
CA ASN A 27 -1.77 -6.90 -5.84
C ASN A 27 -2.85 -7.68 -5.08
N PRO A 28 -3.50 -8.68 -5.71
CA PRO A 28 -4.30 -9.66 -4.97
C PRO A 28 -3.50 -10.25 -3.81
N GLY A 29 -4.13 -10.42 -2.64
CA GLY A 29 -3.44 -10.92 -1.43
C GLY A 29 -2.59 -9.89 -0.66
N ALA A 30 -2.47 -8.64 -1.12
CA ALA A 30 -1.72 -7.61 -0.40
C ALA A 30 -2.33 -7.23 0.98
N GLY A 31 -3.61 -7.52 1.20
CA GLY A 31 -4.32 -7.21 2.46
C GLY A 31 -5.22 -5.97 2.39
N LYS A 32 -5.63 -5.53 1.19
CA LYS A 32 -6.47 -4.34 0.98
C LYS A 32 -7.81 -4.42 1.73
N SER A 33 -8.59 -5.46 1.46
CA SER A 33 -9.87 -5.72 2.12
C SER A 33 -9.71 -5.94 3.62
N THR A 34 -8.57 -6.50 4.06
CA THR A 34 -8.25 -6.65 5.49
C THR A 34 -8.06 -5.28 6.15
N LEU A 35 -7.25 -4.39 5.56
CA LEU A 35 -7.03 -3.04 6.08
C LEU A 35 -8.34 -2.25 6.16
N LEU A 36 -9.14 -2.28 5.09
CA LEU A 36 -10.41 -1.54 5.04
C LEU A 36 -11.48 -2.13 5.97
N LEU A 37 -11.60 -3.45 6.06
CA LEU A 37 -12.53 -4.08 6.99
C LEU A 37 -12.17 -3.76 8.45
N GLN A 38 -10.88 -3.84 8.82
CA GLN A 38 -10.43 -3.45 10.16
C GLN A 38 -10.72 -1.96 10.45
N THR A 39 -10.46 -1.09 9.47
CA THR A 39 -10.73 0.34 9.56
C THR A 39 -12.23 0.60 9.73
N ALA A 40 -13.06 -0.03 8.89
CA ALA A 40 -14.51 0.11 8.91
C ALA A 40 -15.13 -0.39 10.22
N CYS A 41 -14.77 -1.58 10.70
CA CYS A 41 -15.28 -2.11 11.98
C CYS A 41 -14.98 -1.18 13.17
N LYS A 42 -13.76 -0.64 13.25
CA LYS A 42 -13.36 0.29 14.32
C LYS A 42 -14.10 1.62 14.23
N LEU A 43 -14.19 2.20 13.04
CA LEU A 43 -14.87 3.48 12.84
C LEU A 43 -16.40 3.35 13.01
N ALA A 44 -16.97 2.20 12.68
CA ALA A 44 -18.41 1.93 12.82
C ALA A 44 -18.92 1.99 14.27
N GLN A 45 -18.01 1.93 15.25
CA GLN A 45 -18.36 2.14 16.66
C GLN A 45 -18.82 3.58 16.96
N GLN A 46 -18.48 4.53 16.09
CA GLN A 46 -18.76 5.96 16.31
C GLN A 46 -19.35 6.65 15.09
N ARG A 47 -19.29 6.03 13.91
CA ARG A 47 -19.61 6.63 12.61
C ARG A 47 -20.53 5.74 11.81
N ARG A 48 -21.33 6.34 10.94
CA ARG A 48 -22.17 5.61 9.99
C ARG A 48 -21.34 5.18 8.79
N ILE A 49 -21.18 3.87 8.62
CA ILE A 49 -20.37 3.29 7.55
C ILE A 49 -21.21 2.31 6.76
N LEU A 50 -21.13 2.41 5.44
CA LEU A 50 -21.66 1.43 4.52
C LEU A 50 -20.48 0.76 3.80
N TYR A 51 -20.32 -0.54 4.03
CA TYR A 51 -19.34 -1.37 3.34
C TYR A 51 -20.03 -2.15 2.23
N VAL A 52 -19.69 -1.87 0.98
CA VAL A 52 -20.22 -2.58 -0.18
C VAL A 52 -19.17 -3.56 -0.67
N THR A 53 -19.57 -4.81 -0.79
CA THR A 53 -18.76 -5.89 -1.39
C THR A 53 -19.42 -6.37 -2.67
N GLY A 54 -18.63 -6.48 -3.74
CA GLY A 54 -19.06 -7.15 -4.98
C GLY A 54 -18.31 -8.46 -5.25
N GLU A 55 -17.20 -8.71 -4.55
CA GLU A 55 -16.40 -9.93 -4.73
C GLU A 55 -16.78 -11.04 -3.74
N GLU A 56 -17.01 -10.67 -2.47
CA GLU A 56 -17.27 -11.63 -1.39
C GLU A 56 -18.72 -11.57 -0.92
N SER A 57 -19.27 -12.73 -0.54
CA SER A 57 -20.56 -12.79 0.14
C SER A 57 -20.49 -12.22 1.56
N LEU A 58 -21.62 -11.74 2.08
CA LEU A 58 -21.71 -11.18 3.44
C LEU A 58 -21.24 -12.17 4.51
N SER A 59 -21.52 -13.46 4.33
CA SER A 59 -21.09 -14.52 5.25
C SER A 59 -19.57 -14.70 5.25
N GLN A 60 -18.92 -14.62 4.09
CA GLN A 60 -17.45 -14.67 3.99
C GLN A 60 -16.80 -13.47 4.69
N VAL A 61 -17.34 -12.26 4.48
CA VAL A 61 -16.84 -11.06 5.16
C VAL A 61 -17.06 -11.15 6.68
N ALA A 62 -18.21 -11.64 7.13
CA ALA A 62 -18.51 -11.84 8.54
C ALA A 62 -17.57 -12.87 9.20
N MET A 63 -17.32 -14.01 8.54
CA MET A 63 -16.34 -15.00 9.02
C MET A 63 -14.94 -14.39 9.16
N ARG A 64 -14.52 -13.57 8.18
CA ARG A 64 -13.25 -12.86 8.24
C ARG A 64 -13.22 -11.87 9.40
N ALA A 65 -14.26 -11.08 9.60
CA ALA A 65 -14.34 -10.13 10.71
C ALA A 65 -14.27 -10.84 12.07
N HIS A 66 -14.95 -11.98 12.21
CA HIS A 66 -14.91 -12.81 13.41
C HIS A 66 -13.52 -13.39 13.67
N ARG A 67 -12.87 -13.96 12.65
CA ARG A 67 -11.49 -14.49 12.75
C ARG A 67 -10.51 -13.40 13.20
N LEU A 68 -10.67 -12.20 12.67
CA LEU A 68 -9.86 -11.03 13.01
C LEU A 68 -10.25 -10.38 14.35
N GLN A 69 -11.26 -10.92 15.05
CA GLN A 69 -11.78 -10.41 16.34
C GLN A 69 -12.20 -8.93 16.27
N LEU A 70 -12.84 -8.54 15.17
CA LEU A 70 -13.22 -7.15 14.94
C LEU A 70 -14.57 -6.81 15.60
N PRO A 71 -14.73 -5.58 16.11
CA PRO A 71 -16.02 -5.12 16.58
C PRO A 71 -16.94 -4.86 15.38
N THR A 72 -17.89 -5.76 15.13
CA THR A 72 -18.79 -5.69 13.97
C THR A 72 -20.04 -4.86 14.22
N ASN A 73 -20.33 -4.51 15.48
CA ASN A 73 -21.49 -3.71 15.85
C ASN A 73 -21.47 -2.36 15.13
N GLY A 74 -22.59 -1.98 14.52
CA GLY A 74 -22.74 -0.70 13.83
C GLY A 74 -22.25 -0.67 12.37
N LEU A 75 -21.51 -1.68 11.91
CA LEU A 75 -21.09 -1.74 10.50
C LEU A 75 -22.25 -2.21 9.63
N LYS A 76 -22.73 -1.36 8.72
CA LYS A 76 -23.69 -1.78 7.69
C LYS A 76 -22.94 -2.34 6.50
N MET A 77 -23.38 -3.49 6.02
CA MET A 77 -22.80 -4.14 4.84
C MET A 77 -23.87 -4.38 3.78
N LEU A 78 -23.47 -4.28 2.53
CA LEU A 78 -24.29 -4.54 1.36
C LEU A 78 -23.50 -5.39 0.36
N ALA A 79 -24.09 -6.48 -0.11
CA ALA A 79 -23.53 -7.25 -1.22
C ALA A 79 -24.28 -6.85 -2.49
N GLU A 80 -23.67 -5.96 -3.26
CA GLU A 80 -24.29 -5.34 -4.43
C GLU A 80 -23.21 -4.91 -5.44
N THR A 81 -23.56 -4.95 -6.72
CA THR A 81 -22.68 -4.56 -7.83
C THR A 81 -23.26 -3.46 -8.71
N SER A 82 -24.58 -3.21 -8.67
CA SER A 82 -25.21 -2.07 -9.37
C SER A 82 -24.91 -0.77 -8.62
N VAL A 83 -24.25 0.17 -9.31
CA VAL A 83 -23.91 1.48 -8.74
C VAL A 83 -25.17 2.29 -8.45
N GLU A 84 -26.20 2.20 -9.29
CA GLU A 84 -27.49 2.86 -9.10
C GLU A 84 -28.14 2.42 -7.79
N THR A 85 -28.15 1.10 -7.53
CA THR A 85 -28.68 0.53 -6.29
C THR A 85 -27.87 0.96 -5.08
N ILE A 86 -26.53 0.92 -5.18
CA ILE A 86 -25.63 1.37 -4.12
C ILE A 86 -25.87 2.84 -3.77
N LEU A 87 -26.02 3.71 -4.78
CA LEU A 87 -26.29 5.13 -4.58
C LEU A 87 -27.66 5.35 -3.93
N ALA A 88 -28.70 4.65 -4.38
CA ALA A 88 -30.04 4.75 -3.80
C ALA A 88 -30.07 4.31 -2.31
N VAL A 89 -29.36 3.24 -1.96
CA VAL A 89 -29.19 2.82 -0.55
C VAL A 89 -28.38 3.87 0.22
N SER A 90 -27.30 4.39 -0.36
CA SER A 90 -26.45 5.40 0.28
C SER A 90 -27.17 6.71 0.55
N GLU A 91 -28.12 7.13 -0.31
CA GLU A 91 -28.96 8.31 -0.08
C GLU A 91 -29.89 8.15 1.13
N ARG A 92 -30.40 6.93 1.37
CA ARG A 92 -31.24 6.62 2.52
C ARG A 92 -30.44 6.50 3.80
N GLU A 93 -29.32 5.79 3.72
CA GLU A 93 -28.46 5.48 4.87
C GLU A 93 -27.60 6.67 5.31
N LYS A 94 -27.30 7.58 4.37
CA LYS A 94 -26.46 8.78 4.57
C LYS A 94 -25.16 8.45 5.31
N PRO A 95 -24.33 7.53 4.78
CA PRO A 95 -23.09 7.14 5.43
C PRO A 95 -22.09 8.30 5.44
N GLU A 96 -21.32 8.40 6.52
CA GLU A 96 -20.16 9.30 6.59
C GLU A 96 -18.98 8.70 5.82
N ILE A 97 -18.92 7.37 5.72
CA ILE A 97 -17.89 6.64 5.00
C ILE A 97 -18.55 5.54 4.15
N LEU A 98 -18.27 5.55 2.85
CA LEU A 98 -18.69 4.53 1.89
C LEU A 98 -17.44 3.76 1.43
N VAL A 99 -17.44 2.45 1.62
CA VAL A 99 -16.37 1.56 1.15
C VAL A 99 -16.88 0.71 0.00
N ILE A 100 -16.10 0.61 -1.09
CA ILE A 100 -16.41 -0.19 -2.27
C ILE A 100 -15.28 -1.21 -2.49
N ASP A 101 -15.58 -2.49 -2.27
CA ASP A 101 -14.64 -3.61 -2.38
C ASP A 101 -15.15 -4.67 -3.38
N SER A 102 -14.81 -4.60 -4.66
CA SER A 102 -13.87 -3.68 -5.32
C SER A 102 -14.53 -2.90 -6.45
N ILE A 103 -13.88 -1.85 -6.95
CA ILE A 103 -14.43 -1.06 -8.06
C ILE A 103 -14.56 -1.87 -9.35
N GLN A 104 -13.79 -2.95 -9.50
CA GLN A 104 -13.82 -3.81 -10.69
C GLN A 104 -15.13 -4.60 -10.81
N THR A 105 -15.83 -4.85 -9.72
CA THR A 105 -17.11 -5.59 -9.76
C THR A 105 -18.30 -4.68 -9.99
N MET A 106 -18.10 -3.36 -9.96
CA MET A 106 -19.17 -2.38 -10.07
C MET A 106 -19.58 -2.18 -11.53
N HIS A 107 -20.88 -1.97 -11.75
CA HIS A 107 -21.42 -1.67 -13.06
C HIS A 107 -22.53 -0.62 -13.02
N LEU A 108 -22.63 0.10 -14.13
CA LEU A 108 -23.75 0.98 -14.49
C LEU A 108 -24.48 0.36 -15.68
N GLU A 109 -25.81 0.37 -15.67
CA GLU A 109 -26.63 -0.25 -16.74
C GLU A 109 -26.44 0.47 -18.09
N ASP A 110 -26.29 1.80 -18.07
CA ASP A 110 -26.17 2.64 -19.26
C ASP A 110 -24.82 2.50 -19.99
N ILE A 111 -23.87 1.75 -19.43
CA ILE A 111 -22.54 1.57 -19.99
C ILE A 111 -22.44 0.20 -20.68
N SER A 112 -22.35 0.24 -22.01
CA SER A 112 -22.19 -0.94 -22.88
C SER A 112 -20.76 -1.53 -22.84
N SER A 113 -20.31 -1.86 -21.64
CA SER A 113 -19.05 -2.55 -21.37
C SER A 113 -19.26 -3.52 -20.20
N ALA A 114 -18.57 -4.66 -20.24
CA ALA A 114 -18.66 -5.65 -19.17
C ALA A 114 -18.08 -5.09 -17.85
N PRO A 115 -18.60 -5.52 -16.69
CA PRO A 115 -18.01 -5.20 -15.38
C PRO A 115 -16.50 -5.51 -15.37
N GLY A 116 -15.71 -4.61 -14.78
CA GLY A 116 -14.24 -4.68 -14.76
C GLY A 116 -13.55 -4.10 -15.99
N GLY A 117 -14.30 -3.82 -17.07
CA GLY A 117 -13.83 -3.06 -18.22
C GLY A 117 -13.45 -1.62 -17.86
N VAL A 118 -12.51 -1.04 -18.59
CA VAL A 118 -11.99 0.33 -18.36
C VAL A 118 -13.11 1.36 -18.31
N ALA A 119 -14.09 1.28 -19.23
CA ALA A 119 -15.23 2.19 -19.25
C ALA A 119 -16.12 2.04 -18.02
N GLN A 120 -16.52 0.82 -17.66
CA GLN A 120 -17.35 0.56 -16.47
C GLN A 120 -16.68 1.07 -15.19
N VAL A 121 -15.41 0.74 -14.99
CA VAL A 121 -14.66 1.14 -13.79
C VAL A 121 -14.55 2.66 -13.71
N ARG A 122 -14.25 3.33 -14.82
CA ARG A 122 -14.12 4.79 -14.89
C ARG A 122 -15.44 5.49 -14.58
N GLU A 123 -16.52 5.11 -15.26
CA GLU A 123 -17.82 5.77 -15.08
C GLU A 123 -18.44 5.45 -13.70
N SER A 124 -18.29 4.22 -13.20
CA SER A 124 -18.70 3.84 -11.85
C SER A 124 -17.98 4.67 -10.80
N ALA A 125 -16.65 4.79 -10.90
CA ALA A 125 -15.87 5.64 -10.00
C ALA A 125 -16.27 7.12 -10.11
N ALA A 126 -16.61 7.60 -11.31
CA ALA A 126 -17.10 8.97 -11.53
C ALA A 126 -18.42 9.22 -10.78
N ALA A 127 -19.39 8.31 -10.91
CA ALA A 127 -20.68 8.41 -10.25
C ALA A 127 -20.54 8.40 -8.73
N LEU A 128 -19.76 7.46 -8.19
CA LEU A 128 -19.49 7.34 -6.76
C LEU A 128 -18.75 8.57 -6.20
N THR A 129 -17.74 9.08 -6.94
CA THR A 129 -17.00 10.28 -6.53
C THR A 129 -17.87 11.52 -6.54
N ARG A 130 -18.77 11.68 -7.52
CA ARG A 130 -19.75 12.78 -7.55
C ARG A 130 -20.68 12.71 -6.36
N PHE A 131 -21.19 11.52 -6.03
CA PHE A 131 -22.00 11.31 -4.84
C PHE A 131 -21.24 11.74 -3.57
N ALA A 132 -20.02 11.23 -3.38
CA ALA A 132 -19.17 11.53 -2.22
C ALA A 132 -18.98 13.05 -2.02
N LYS A 133 -18.64 13.76 -3.10
CA LYS A 133 -18.47 15.22 -3.08
C LYS A 133 -19.77 15.97 -2.74
N LYS A 134 -20.90 15.53 -3.29
CA LYS A 134 -22.22 16.14 -3.06
C LYS A 134 -22.72 15.94 -1.63
N THR A 135 -22.47 14.77 -1.05
CA THR A 135 -22.97 14.39 0.29
C THR A 135 -21.96 14.60 1.41
N ASN A 136 -20.74 15.06 1.07
CA ASN A 136 -19.61 15.16 1.99
C ASN A 136 -19.22 13.81 2.62
N THR A 137 -19.49 12.70 1.92
CA THR A 137 -19.14 11.34 2.34
C THR A 137 -17.69 11.03 1.97
N VAL A 138 -16.95 10.34 2.84
CA VAL A 138 -15.63 9.80 2.51
C VAL A 138 -15.82 8.53 1.66
N LEU A 139 -15.25 8.49 0.46
CA LEU A 139 -15.29 7.33 -0.42
C LEU A 139 -13.95 6.60 -0.41
N LEU A 140 -13.96 5.32 -0.02
CA LEU A 140 -12.81 4.41 -0.10
C LEU A 140 -13.07 3.36 -1.18
N LEU A 141 -12.25 3.37 -2.23
CA LEU A 141 -12.34 2.42 -3.34
C LEU A 141 -11.20 1.41 -3.26
N VAL A 142 -11.49 0.12 -3.40
CA VAL A 142 -10.47 -0.91 -3.62
C VAL A 142 -10.24 -1.10 -5.11
N GLY A 143 -8.97 -1.10 -5.53
CA GLY A 143 -8.58 -1.43 -6.89
C GLY A 143 -7.49 -2.49 -6.94
N HIS A 144 -7.68 -3.52 -7.77
CA HIS A 144 -6.65 -4.50 -8.07
C HIS A 144 -5.63 -3.98 -9.11
N VAL A 145 -4.34 -4.19 -8.85
CA VAL A 145 -3.30 -4.01 -9.87
C VAL A 145 -3.19 -5.32 -10.66
N THR A 146 -3.51 -5.27 -11.95
CA THR A 146 -3.27 -6.39 -12.88
C THR A 146 -2.07 -6.08 -13.76
N LYS A 147 -1.18 -7.07 -13.93
CA LYS A 147 0.03 -6.95 -14.76
C LYS A 147 -0.27 -6.87 -16.26
N ASP A 148 -1.45 -7.32 -16.67
CA ASP A 148 -1.74 -7.63 -18.09
C ASP A 148 -2.50 -6.53 -18.83
N GLY A 149 -2.77 -5.36 -18.21
CA GLY A 149 -3.40 -4.21 -18.88
C GLY A 149 -4.84 -4.41 -19.37
N THR A 150 -5.41 -5.62 -19.22
CA THR A 150 -6.77 -5.98 -19.64
C THR A 150 -7.84 -5.57 -18.62
N LEU A 151 -7.49 -5.53 -17.32
CA LEU A 151 -8.32 -5.01 -16.26
C LEU A 151 -7.98 -3.54 -16.00
N ALA A 152 -8.98 -2.72 -15.71
CA ALA A 152 -8.78 -1.32 -15.37
C ALA A 152 -7.91 -1.18 -14.11
N GLY A 153 -6.62 -0.90 -14.33
CA GLY A 153 -5.67 -0.68 -13.25
C GLY A 153 -5.88 0.68 -12.57
N PRO A 154 -5.27 0.91 -11.39
CA PRO A 154 -5.40 2.16 -10.64
C PRO A 154 -5.10 3.43 -11.44
N LYS A 155 -4.23 3.34 -12.45
CA LYS A 155 -3.88 4.45 -13.37
C LYS A 155 -5.09 5.02 -14.11
N VAL A 156 -6.10 4.20 -14.42
CA VAL A 156 -7.33 4.65 -15.09
C VAL A 156 -8.09 5.66 -14.22
N LEU A 157 -8.05 5.46 -12.90
CA LEU A 157 -8.79 6.25 -11.93
C LEU A 157 -7.98 7.39 -11.33
N GLU A 158 -6.66 7.41 -11.55
CA GLU A 158 -5.72 8.28 -10.86
C GLU A 158 -6.08 9.77 -10.99
N HIS A 159 -6.64 10.21 -12.11
CA HIS A 159 -7.07 11.60 -12.29
C HIS A 159 -8.41 11.95 -11.62
N MET A 160 -9.26 10.95 -11.35
CA MET A 160 -10.63 11.13 -10.86
C MET A 160 -10.69 11.17 -9.33
N ILE A 161 -9.76 10.50 -8.67
CA ILE A 161 -9.65 10.41 -7.21
C ILE A 161 -8.75 11.52 -6.62
N ASP A 162 -8.94 11.81 -5.34
CA ASP A 162 -8.19 12.83 -4.63
C ASP A 162 -6.92 12.29 -3.97
N ALA A 163 -6.91 11.01 -3.56
CA ALA A 163 -5.72 10.32 -3.09
C ALA A 163 -5.63 8.88 -3.63
N SER A 164 -4.45 8.46 -4.08
CA SER A 164 -4.12 7.11 -4.56
C SER A 164 -3.05 6.51 -3.65
N LEU A 165 -3.39 5.39 -3.02
CA LEU A 165 -2.51 4.65 -2.14
C LEU A 165 -2.23 3.28 -2.72
N LEU A 166 -1.00 2.79 -2.56
CA LEU A 166 -0.60 1.46 -2.96
C LEU A 166 -0.21 0.65 -1.73
N LEU A 167 -0.89 -0.48 -1.50
CA LEU A 167 -0.51 -1.47 -0.52
C LEU A 167 0.32 -2.56 -1.18
N GLU A 168 1.59 -2.61 -0.81
CA GLU A 168 2.59 -3.54 -1.33
C GLU A 168 2.88 -4.63 -0.30
N GLY A 169 2.98 -5.88 -0.78
CA GLY A 169 3.32 -7.04 0.03
C GLY A 169 3.82 -8.16 -0.87
N GLY A 170 5.07 -8.59 -0.65
CA GLY A 170 5.62 -9.79 -1.29
C GLY A 170 5.10 -11.07 -0.62
N ALA A 171 5.20 -12.20 -1.33
CA ALA A 171 4.78 -13.52 -0.83
C ALA A 171 5.47 -13.90 0.49
N ASP A 172 6.75 -13.56 0.65
CA ASP A 172 7.57 -13.92 1.82
C ASP A 172 7.75 -12.78 2.83
N SER A 173 7.21 -11.58 2.55
CA SER A 173 7.35 -10.47 3.49
C SER A 173 6.32 -10.60 4.60
N ARG A 174 6.77 -10.60 5.86
CA ARG A 174 5.89 -10.45 7.04
C ARG A 174 5.26 -9.05 7.11
N PHE A 175 5.79 -8.10 6.35
CA PHE A 175 5.38 -6.71 6.37
C PHE A 175 4.64 -6.31 5.08
N ARG A 176 3.78 -5.31 5.22
CA ARG A 176 3.05 -4.65 4.15
C ARG A 176 3.36 -3.17 4.22
N THR A 177 3.61 -2.58 3.06
CA THR A 177 3.97 -1.18 2.93
C THR A 177 2.83 -0.46 2.24
N LEU A 178 2.29 0.57 2.89
CA LEU A 178 1.27 1.45 2.34
C LEU A 178 1.95 2.75 1.90
N ARG A 179 1.82 3.11 0.63
CA ARG A 179 2.49 4.27 0.05
C ARG A 179 1.51 5.19 -0.66
N GLY A 180 1.62 6.49 -0.42
CA GLY A 180 0.87 7.50 -1.19
C GLY A 180 1.52 7.78 -2.55
N GLN A 181 0.85 7.40 -3.64
CA GLN A 181 1.26 7.73 -5.01
C GLN A 181 0.74 9.10 -5.45
N LYS A 182 -0.48 9.43 -5.03
CA LYS A 182 -1.11 10.73 -5.23
C LYS A 182 -1.80 11.13 -3.94
N ASN A 183 -1.61 12.36 -3.47
CA ASN A 183 -2.37 12.86 -2.34
C ASN A 183 -2.59 14.36 -2.49
N ARG A 184 -3.85 14.79 -2.59
CA ARG A 184 -4.22 16.22 -2.64
C ARG A 184 -4.28 16.88 -1.27
N PHE A 185 -4.23 16.11 -0.20
CA PHE A 185 -4.43 16.55 1.18
C PHE A 185 -3.18 16.38 2.06
N GLY A 186 -2.09 15.87 1.50
CA GLY A 186 -0.86 15.59 2.24
C GLY A 186 0.34 15.39 1.32
N ALA A 187 1.49 15.09 1.92
CA ALA A 187 2.70 14.80 1.17
C ALA A 187 2.55 13.51 0.34
N VAL A 188 3.13 13.54 -0.85
CA VAL A 188 3.37 12.32 -1.65
C VAL A 188 4.59 11.58 -1.09
N ASN A 189 4.66 10.27 -1.32
CA ASN A 189 5.73 9.39 -0.83
C ASN A 189 5.75 9.13 0.69
N GLU A 190 4.69 9.49 1.43
CA GLU A 190 4.52 9.03 2.81
C GLU A 190 4.43 7.49 2.86
N LEU A 191 5.01 6.92 3.91
CA LEU A 191 5.15 5.49 4.12
C LEU A 191 4.48 5.05 5.42
N GLY A 192 3.48 4.18 5.29
CA GLY A 192 2.88 3.44 6.38
C GLY A 192 3.37 2.00 6.38
N VAL A 193 3.77 1.46 7.53
CA VAL A 193 4.23 0.06 7.61
C VAL A 193 3.32 -0.76 8.52
N PHE A 194 2.90 -1.92 8.02
CA PHE A 194 2.03 -2.86 8.73
C PHE A 194 2.68 -4.25 8.77
N ALA A 195 2.48 -4.99 9.86
CA ALA A 195 2.80 -6.40 9.95
C ALA A 195 1.51 -7.20 9.73
N MET A 196 1.58 -8.24 8.89
CA MET A 196 0.47 -9.17 8.71
C MET A 196 0.56 -10.25 9.79
N LEU A 197 -0.39 -10.24 10.72
CA LEU A 197 -0.51 -11.20 11.83
C LEU A 197 -1.78 -12.04 11.65
N GLU A 198 -1.98 -13.05 12.50
CA GLU A 198 -3.20 -13.86 12.51
C GLU A 198 -4.47 -13.02 12.72
N GLN A 199 -4.38 -11.99 13.57
CA GLN A 199 -5.47 -11.04 13.85
C GLN A 199 -5.56 -9.91 12.82
N GLY A 200 -4.83 -10.00 11.70
CA GLY A 200 -4.84 -9.03 10.60
C GLY A 200 -3.65 -8.09 10.59
N LEU A 201 -3.83 -6.91 9.99
CA LEU A 201 -2.78 -5.91 9.87
C LEU A 201 -2.61 -5.13 11.17
N LYS A 202 -1.36 -5.06 11.64
CA LYS A 202 -0.95 -4.28 12.82
C LYS A 202 0.08 -3.24 12.44
N GLU A 203 -0.10 -2.01 12.90
CA GLU A 203 0.82 -0.91 12.60
C GLU A 203 2.20 -1.13 13.22
N VAL A 204 3.24 -0.85 12.43
CA VAL A 204 4.62 -0.85 12.89
C VAL A 204 5.06 0.59 13.12
N LYS A 205 5.04 1.01 14.39
CA LYS A 205 5.43 2.37 14.80
C LYS A 205 6.90 2.69 14.50
N ASN A 206 7.77 1.69 14.65
CA ASN A 206 9.20 1.81 14.38
C ASN A 206 9.63 0.86 13.25
N PRO A 207 9.55 1.31 11.99
CA PRO A 207 9.94 0.48 10.85
C PRO A 207 11.44 0.22 10.81
N SER A 208 12.27 1.09 11.38
CA SER A 208 13.72 0.85 11.50
C SER A 208 14.02 -0.46 12.22
N ALA A 209 13.19 -0.87 13.18
CA ALA A 209 13.33 -2.15 13.86
C ALA A 209 13.12 -3.39 12.95
N ILE A 210 12.60 -3.19 11.73
CA ILE A 210 12.46 -4.22 10.70
C ILE A 210 13.75 -4.33 9.87
N PHE A 211 14.36 -3.19 9.55
CA PHE A 211 15.47 -3.08 8.60
C PHE A 211 16.85 -3.19 9.24
N LEU A 212 16.91 -3.19 10.57
CA LEU A 212 18.14 -3.37 11.35
C LEU A 212 18.24 -4.82 11.83
N SER A 213 19.35 -5.50 11.51
CA SER A 213 19.69 -6.75 12.17
C SER A 213 19.93 -6.47 13.66
N ARG A 214 19.40 -7.36 14.51
CA ARG A 214 19.58 -7.29 15.97
C ARG A 214 20.78 -8.10 16.42
N GLN A 215 21.88 -8.07 15.68
CA GLN A 215 23.10 -8.70 16.15
C GLN A 215 23.67 -7.83 17.29
N GLU A 216 23.98 -8.46 18.43
CA GLU A 216 24.56 -7.78 19.61
C GLU A 216 26.01 -7.35 19.35
N GLU A 217 26.67 -7.95 18.36
CA GLU A 217 28.05 -7.66 17.97
C GLU A 217 28.12 -7.00 16.58
N GLN A 218 29.06 -6.05 16.42
CA GLN A 218 29.33 -5.42 15.13
C GLN A 218 29.96 -6.44 14.17
N ALA A 219 29.27 -6.72 13.07
CA ALA A 219 29.80 -7.57 11.99
C ALA A 219 30.56 -6.72 10.96
N PRO A 220 31.77 -7.13 10.53
CA PRO A 220 32.46 -6.50 9.41
C PRO A 220 31.59 -6.48 8.16
N GLY A 221 31.67 -5.39 7.39
CA GLY A 221 30.87 -5.22 6.19
C GLY A 221 29.42 -4.80 6.44
N SER A 222 28.96 -4.68 7.68
CA SER A 222 27.64 -4.12 8.01
C SER A 222 27.74 -2.65 8.46
N LEU A 223 26.88 -1.79 7.94
CA LEU A 223 26.72 -0.41 8.39
C LEU A 223 25.25 0.00 8.38
N VAL A 224 24.87 0.88 9.32
CA VAL A 224 23.54 1.47 9.35
C VAL A 224 23.59 2.86 8.73
N MET A 225 22.72 3.12 7.76
CA MET A 225 22.55 4.45 7.18
C MET A 225 21.12 4.96 7.37
N VAL A 226 20.97 6.29 7.35
CA VAL A 226 19.67 6.95 7.32
C VAL A 226 19.26 7.18 5.87
N VAL A 227 18.13 6.60 5.47
CA VAL A 227 17.50 6.85 4.18
C VAL A 227 16.22 7.64 4.41
N TRP A 228 15.94 8.63 3.55
CA TRP A 228 14.70 9.40 3.60
C TRP A 228 13.67 8.79 2.66
N GLU A 229 12.57 8.30 3.22
CA GLU A 229 11.42 7.81 2.46
C GLU A 229 10.26 8.81 2.62
N GLY A 230 10.07 9.67 1.62
CA GLY A 230 9.18 10.83 1.76
C GLY A 230 9.70 11.77 2.84
N THR A 231 8.90 12.01 3.90
CA THR A 231 9.33 12.81 5.06
C THR A 231 9.86 11.97 6.22
N ARG A 232 9.90 10.64 6.08
CA ARG A 232 10.29 9.73 7.17
C ARG A 232 11.77 9.33 7.05
N PRO A 233 12.61 9.63 8.04
CA PRO A 233 13.92 9.01 8.13
C PRO A 233 13.74 7.54 8.56
N ILE A 234 14.32 6.63 7.80
CA ILE A 234 14.34 5.20 8.07
C ILE A 234 15.79 4.77 8.19
N LEU A 235 16.11 4.03 9.25
CA LEU A 235 17.42 3.41 9.37
C LEU A 235 17.41 2.11 8.59
N VAL A 236 18.37 1.94 7.70
CA VAL A 236 18.51 0.76 6.87
C VAL A 236 19.93 0.24 6.98
N GLU A 237 20.07 -1.07 7.15
CA GLU A 237 21.37 -1.73 7.15
C GLU A 237 21.84 -2.01 5.72
N VAL A 238 23.08 -1.65 5.42
CA VAL A 238 23.79 -2.02 4.20
C VAL A 238 24.86 -3.03 4.57
N GLN A 239 24.88 -4.13 3.85
CA GLN A 239 25.82 -5.22 4.02
C GLN A 239 26.68 -5.34 2.77
N ALA A 240 27.99 -5.41 2.98
CA ALA A 240 28.99 -5.65 1.95
C ALA A 240 29.75 -6.93 2.29
N LEU A 241 29.88 -7.81 1.29
CA LEU A 241 30.78 -8.96 1.33
C LEU A 241 31.78 -8.78 0.21
N VAL A 242 33.06 -8.81 0.56
CA VAL A 242 34.19 -8.74 -0.37
C VAL A 242 35.02 -9.99 -0.15
N ASP A 243 35.28 -10.73 -1.21
CA ASP A 243 36.05 -11.98 -1.15
C ASP A 243 36.92 -12.14 -2.40
N GLU A 244 37.98 -12.95 -2.30
CA GLU A 244 38.88 -13.21 -3.43
C GLU A 244 38.14 -13.88 -4.59
N SER A 245 38.32 -13.37 -5.81
CA SER A 245 37.69 -13.95 -6.99
C SER A 245 38.59 -15.02 -7.60
N ALA A 246 38.07 -16.22 -7.77
CA ALA A 246 38.72 -17.27 -8.57
C ALA A 246 38.54 -17.07 -10.09
N LEU A 247 37.82 -16.02 -10.51
CA LEU A 247 37.45 -15.75 -11.90
C LEU A 247 38.29 -14.62 -12.51
N GLY A 248 38.53 -14.68 -13.82
CA GLY A 248 39.25 -13.62 -14.55
C GLY A 248 38.50 -12.27 -14.64
N ASN A 249 37.21 -12.24 -14.30
CA ASN A 249 36.42 -11.01 -14.17
C ASN A 249 35.57 -11.10 -12.89
N PRO A 250 35.94 -10.38 -11.82
CA PRO A 250 35.22 -10.46 -10.57
C PRO A 250 33.78 -9.96 -10.63
N ARG A 251 32.93 -10.61 -9.85
CA ARG A 251 31.49 -10.34 -9.77
C ARG A 251 31.25 -9.07 -8.96
N ARG A 252 30.33 -8.24 -9.45
CA ARG A 252 29.84 -7.05 -8.75
C ARG A 252 28.32 -7.09 -8.72
N VAL A 253 27.76 -7.42 -7.57
CA VAL A 253 26.32 -7.63 -7.40
C VAL A 253 25.80 -6.61 -6.39
N ALA A 254 24.76 -5.88 -6.77
CA ALA A 254 24.09 -4.92 -5.89
C ALA A 254 22.60 -5.26 -5.79
N VAL A 255 22.08 -5.34 -4.57
CA VAL A 255 20.66 -5.50 -4.28
C VAL A 255 20.22 -4.29 -3.46
N GLY A 256 19.26 -3.53 -3.98
CA GLY A 256 18.77 -2.31 -3.33
C GLY A 256 19.61 -1.05 -3.57
N VAL A 257 20.74 -1.15 -4.28
CA VAL A 257 21.53 0.00 -4.78
C VAL A 257 21.73 -0.15 -6.29
N ASP A 258 21.88 0.97 -6.99
CA ASP A 258 22.24 0.97 -8.41
C ASP A 258 23.65 0.38 -8.65
N GLN A 259 23.77 -0.46 -9.69
CA GLN A 259 25.02 -1.14 -10.03
C GLN A 259 26.10 -0.17 -10.52
N ASN A 260 25.74 0.88 -11.27
CA ASN A 260 26.72 1.87 -11.74
C ASN A 260 27.25 2.70 -10.57
N ARG A 261 26.38 3.00 -9.60
CA ARG A 261 26.76 3.68 -8.37
C ARG A 261 27.73 2.84 -7.54
N LEU A 262 27.51 1.52 -7.42
CA LEU A 262 28.48 0.61 -6.80
C LEU A 262 29.84 0.66 -7.53
N ALA A 263 29.85 0.54 -8.86
CA ALA A 263 31.08 0.58 -9.64
C ALA A 263 31.86 1.90 -9.45
N MET A 264 31.15 3.04 -9.45
CA MET A 264 31.73 4.35 -9.19
C MET A 264 32.34 4.44 -7.77
N LEU A 265 31.63 3.95 -6.75
CA LEU A 265 32.11 3.97 -5.37
C LEU A 265 33.37 3.11 -5.21
N LEU A 266 33.43 1.93 -5.83
CA LEU A 266 34.64 1.09 -5.82
C LEU A 266 35.83 1.78 -6.52
N ALA A 267 35.59 2.48 -7.63
CA ALA A 267 36.64 3.25 -8.31
C ALA A 267 37.18 4.41 -7.43
N VAL A 268 36.30 5.08 -6.69
CA VAL A 268 36.69 6.13 -5.72
C VAL A 268 37.48 5.53 -4.56
N LEU A 269 37.05 4.40 -4.00
CA LEU A 269 37.78 3.69 -2.93
C LEU A 269 39.17 3.26 -3.37
N ASN A 270 39.34 2.80 -4.60
CA ASN A 270 40.66 2.47 -5.14
C ASN A 270 41.53 3.72 -5.32
N ARG A 271 41.02 4.73 -6.04
CA ARG A 271 41.82 5.92 -6.40
C ARG A 271 42.16 6.82 -5.22
N HIS A 272 41.25 6.94 -4.26
CA HIS A 272 41.36 7.89 -3.15
C HIS A 272 41.47 7.23 -1.77
N GLY A 273 40.95 6.01 -1.63
CA GLY A 273 41.01 5.23 -0.38
C GLY A 273 42.14 4.19 -0.35
N GLY A 274 42.84 3.95 -1.46
CA GLY A 274 43.92 2.97 -1.56
C GLY A 274 43.46 1.50 -1.46
N LEU A 275 42.16 1.24 -1.60
CA LEU A 275 41.58 -0.11 -1.51
C LEU A 275 41.40 -0.71 -2.91
N PHE A 276 42.26 -1.65 -3.26
CA PHE A 276 42.16 -2.38 -4.52
C PHE A 276 41.16 -3.53 -4.38
N THR A 277 40.09 -3.50 -5.18
CA THR A 277 39.08 -4.57 -5.27
C THR A 277 38.95 -5.07 -6.71
N GLY A 278 40.03 -4.99 -7.49
CA GLY A 278 40.03 -5.31 -8.92
C GLY A 278 40.00 -6.81 -9.22
N ASP A 279 40.44 -7.61 -8.25
CA ASP A 279 40.56 -9.07 -8.21
C ASP A 279 39.59 -9.72 -7.19
N GLN A 280 38.68 -8.93 -6.62
CA GLN A 280 37.75 -9.37 -5.58
C GLN A 280 36.30 -9.32 -6.07
N ASP A 281 35.53 -10.35 -5.73
CA ASP A 281 34.09 -10.34 -5.86
C ASP A 281 33.49 -9.40 -4.80
N VAL A 282 32.56 -8.54 -5.20
CA VAL A 282 31.88 -7.58 -4.32
C VAL A 282 30.38 -7.77 -4.40
N PHE A 283 29.78 -8.06 -3.25
CA PHE A 283 28.34 -8.17 -3.07
C PHE A 283 27.88 -7.07 -2.12
N LEU A 284 26.93 -6.24 -2.56
CA LEU A 284 26.30 -5.20 -1.76
C LEU A 284 24.81 -5.47 -1.64
N ASN A 285 24.29 -5.48 -0.42
CA ASN A 285 22.89 -5.74 -0.14
C ASN A 285 22.31 -4.71 0.83
N VAL A 286 21.19 -4.11 0.46
CA VAL A 286 20.38 -3.28 1.36
C VAL A 286 19.34 -4.17 2.02
N VAL A 287 19.44 -4.31 3.34
CA VAL A 287 18.58 -5.19 4.11
C VAL A 287 17.12 -4.75 4.02
N GLY A 288 16.23 -5.72 3.87
CA GLY A 288 14.78 -5.51 3.76
C GLY A 288 14.29 -4.98 2.42
N GLY A 289 15.13 -5.04 1.37
CA GLY A 289 14.71 -4.79 -0.01
C GLY A 289 14.36 -3.33 -0.33
N VAL A 290 14.80 -2.40 0.53
CA VAL A 290 14.66 -0.96 0.29
C VAL A 290 15.56 -0.57 -0.88
N LYS A 291 15.04 0.27 -1.79
CA LYS A 291 15.86 0.87 -2.84
C LYS A 291 16.44 2.19 -2.36
N VAL A 292 17.75 2.31 -2.48
CA VAL A 292 18.53 3.48 -2.10
C VAL A 292 18.96 4.13 -3.40
N LEU A 293 18.37 5.30 -3.67
CA LEU A 293 18.60 6.07 -4.90
C LEU A 293 19.92 6.84 -4.82
#